data_AF-A0A3M0K6D0-F1
#
_entry.id   AF-A0A3M0K6D0-F1
#
_cell.length_a   1.000
_cell.length_b   1.000
_cell.length_c   1.000
_cell.angle_alpha   90.00
_cell.angle_beta   90.00
_cell.angle_gamma   90.00
#
_symmetry.space_group_name_H-M   'P 1'
#
loop_
_entity.id
_entity.type
_entity.pdbx_description
1 polymer ?
#
loop_
_entity_poly.entity_id
_entity_poly.type
_entity_poly.pdbx_seq_one_letter_code
_entity_poly.pdbx_strand_id
1 'polypeptide(L)'
;MMSPPGQAAALAGTRLPGNQVPQGTGVPAPSNPEVPEQGAETAASSCSIPTLAPVTFRNARGGNNRAEYHPFPRATIKEICKAHKIYGRDGPYFRGLLKADLSAEEVVPADLKYLFSCLLNSTEYILWVTAWKRLLQEALPGLLNHVNTRVDAQGNPLTLDHLAGEGQWAEATDQVVIPVQCLHVVRDTALTAFFSMQTQGPAISYSKIRQGQSESFTDFVERLSRAIEAQVKNEMAREHILSEIAFSNANDLCRLQF
;
A
#
# COMPACT_ATOMS: atom_id res chain seq x y z
N MET A 1 50.44 -38.77 -31.50
CA MET A 1 49.70 -39.78 -30.72
C MET A 1 48.37 -39.17 -30.31
N MET A 2 47.29 -39.61 -30.93
CA MET A 2 45.91 -39.19 -30.67
C MET A 2 45.06 -40.46 -30.80
N SER A 3 44.34 -40.83 -29.75
CA SER A 3 43.21 -41.76 -29.82
C SER A 3 42.06 -41.21 -28.98
N PRO A 4 40.80 -41.28 -29.48
CA PRO A 4 39.64 -40.60 -28.91
C PRO A 4 38.55 -41.64 -28.50
N PRO A 5 37.22 -41.41 -28.58
CA PRO A 5 36.27 -41.82 -27.53
C PRO A 5 35.20 -42.84 -28.00
N GLY A 6 34.31 -43.31 -27.12
CA GLY A 6 33.09 -44.05 -27.49
C GLY A 6 32.20 -44.25 -26.25
N GLN A 7 31.03 -43.62 -26.16
CA GLN A 7 29.72 -43.90 -26.78
C GLN A 7 28.84 -44.93 -26.03
N ALA A 8 27.82 -44.38 -25.35
CA ALA A 8 26.37 -44.52 -25.57
C ALA A 8 25.64 -45.90 -25.61
N ALA A 9 24.37 -45.81 -25.14
CA ALA A 9 23.17 -46.63 -25.44
C ALA A 9 23.02 -47.97 -24.67
N ALA A 10 21.84 -48.50 -24.30
CA ALA A 10 20.44 -48.07 -24.33
C ALA A 10 19.55 -49.15 -23.63
N LEU A 11 18.44 -48.69 -23.04
CA LEU A 11 17.05 -49.25 -23.05
C LEU A 11 16.70 -50.71 -22.64
N ALA A 12 15.74 -50.76 -21.69
CA ALA A 12 14.49 -51.54 -21.67
C ALA A 12 14.48 -53.09 -21.64
N GLY A 13 13.66 -53.66 -20.73
CA GLY A 13 13.02 -54.97 -20.97
C GLY A 13 12.84 -55.92 -19.77
N THR A 14 11.73 -55.75 -19.04
CA THR A 14 10.76 -56.77 -18.55
C THR A 14 11.11 -58.28 -18.56
N ARG A 15 10.99 -58.96 -17.40
CA ARG A 15 9.98 -60.04 -17.05
C ARG A 15 10.43 -60.99 -15.92
N LEU A 16 9.47 -61.31 -15.05
CA LEU A 16 9.42 -62.37 -14.01
C LEU A 16 9.27 -63.79 -14.62
N PRO A 17 9.46 -64.89 -13.84
CA PRO A 17 8.38 -65.55 -13.04
C PRO A 17 8.89 -66.06 -11.66
N GLY A 18 8.15 -66.49 -10.64
CA GLY A 18 6.76 -66.91 -10.45
C GLY A 18 6.72 -68.17 -9.53
N ASN A 19 5.68 -68.28 -8.69
CA ASN A 19 5.21 -69.43 -7.87
C ASN A 19 5.81 -69.67 -6.47
N GLN A 20 5.08 -70.06 -5.41
CA GLN A 20 3.64 -70.17 -5.09
C GLN A 20 3.49 -70.44 -3.57
N VAL A 21 2.29 -70.17 -3.05
CA VAL A 21 1.78 -70.32 -1.67
C VAL A 21 1.45 -71.79 -1.33
N PRO A 22 1.12 -72.14 -0.07
CA PRO A 22 -0.23 -72.65 0.16
C PRO A 22 -1.04 -72.01 1.31
N GLN A 23 -2.35 -71.93 1.05
CA GLN A 23 -3.53 -71.64 1.88
C GLN A 23 -3.70 -72.67 3.02
N GLY A 24 -4.56 -72.56 4.05
CA GLY A 24 -5.74 -71.77 4.44
C GLY A 24 -6.10 -72.16 5.90
N THR A 25 -7.19 -71.80 6.60
CA THR A 25 -8.48 -71.10 6.36
C THR A 25 -9.25 -71.03 7.70
N GLY A 26 -9.93 -69.89 7.99
CA GLY A 26 -11.19 -69.70 8.78
C GLY A 26 -11.24 -70.08 10.28
N VAL A 27 -11.96 -69.42 11.22
CA VAL A 27 -13.15 -68.53 11.26
C VAL A 27 -13.21 -67.82 12.68
N PRO A 28 -14.27 -67.09 13.14
CA PRO A 28 -14.50 -65.64 13.19
C PRO A 28 -14.42 -64.94 14.59
N ALA A 29 -14.70 -63.61 14.60
CA ALA A 29 -14.67 -62.61 15.70
C ALA A 29 -15.49 -62.92 16.98
N PRO A 30 -15.22 -62.21 18.11
CA PRO A 30 -16.03 -61.02 18.46
C PRO A 30 -15.32 -59.84 19.18
N SER A 31 -15.88 -58.65 18.95
CA SER A 31 -16.11 -57.45 19.79
C SER A 31 -15.23 -57.08 21.01
N ASN A 32 -14.64 -55.87 20.97
CA ASN A 32 -14.63 -54.78 22.00
C ASN A 32 -13.47 -53.77 21.72
N PRO A 33 -13.39 -52.60 22.39
CA PRO A 33 -14.40 -51.56 22.63
C PRO A 33 -13.90 -50.17 22.15
N GLU A 34 -14.81 -49.22 22.13
CA GLU A 34 -14.70 -47.80 21.78
C GLU A 34 -13.81 -46.97 22.73
N VAL A 35 -12.77 -46.27 22.22
CA VAL A 35 -12.19 -45.00 22.76
C VAL A 35 -11.29 -44.34 21.67
N PRO A 36 -10.98 -43.03 21.72
CA PRO A 36 -11.55 -41.97 20.88
C PRO A 36 -10.62 -41.45 19.76
N GLU A 37 -11.23 -40.88 18.71
CA GLU A 37 -10.55 -40.16 17.63
C GLU A 37 -9.70 -38.99 18.15
N GLN A 38 -8.38 -39.09 17.98
CA GLN A 38 -7.52 -37.93 17.75
C GLN A 38 -7.14 -37.92 16.26
N GLY A 39 -8.03 -37.31 15.46
CA GLY A 39 -7.75 -36.94 14.08
C GLY A 39 -6.78 -35.76 14.05
N ALA A 40 -5.53 -36.04 13.71
CA ALA A 40 -4.59 -35.03 13.26
C ALA A 40 -5.01 -34.59 11.85
N GLU A 41 -5.62 -33.40 11.73
CA GLU A 41 -5.78 -32.72 10.45
C GLU A 41 -4.84 -31.52 10.39
N THR A 42 -3.72 -31.73 9.70
CA THR A 42 -3.01 -30.71 8.93
C THR A 42 -4.00 -30.01 8.00
N ALA A 43 -4.34 -28.77 8.32
CA ALA A 43 -4.96 -27.84 7.39
C ALA A 43 -4.18 -26.53 7.39
N ALA A 44 -3.85 -26.10 6.17
CA ALA A 44 -3.05 -24.96 5.78
C ALA A 44 -3.15 -23.75 6.73
N SER A 45 -1.99 -23.17 7.02
CA SER A 45 -1.87 -21.79 7.49
C SER A 45 -2.48 -20.86 6.46
N SER A 46 -3.79 -20.65 6.54
CA SER A 46 -4.44 -19.54 5.88
C SER A 46 -3.88 -18.28 6.53
N CYS A 47 -3.12 -17.51 5.76
CA CYS A 47 -2.77 -16.15 6.10
C CYS A 47 -4.08 -15.37 6.25
N SER A 48 -4.63 -15.34 7.46
CA SER A 48 -5.72 -14.45 7.82
C SER A 48 -5.11 -13.07 7.93
N ILE A 49 -5.08 -12.36 6.81
CA ILE A 49 -4.86 -10.92 6.79
C ILE A 49 -5.93 -10.34 7.71
N PRO A 50 -5.58 -9.59 8.78
CA PRO A 50 -6.59 -8.93 9.59
C PRO A 50 -7.14 -7.74 8.79
N THR A 51 -8.15 -7.98 7.96
CA THR A 51 -9.02 -6.93 7.43
C THR A 51 -9.93 -6.47 8.56
N LEU A 52 -9.78 -5.23 9.04
CA LEU A 52 -10.63 -4.69 10.10
C LEU A 52 -10.91 -3.20 9.87
N ALA A 53 -12.20 -2.89 9.77
CA ALA A 53 -12.75 -1.85 8.91
C ALA A 53 -13.14 -0.52 9.59
N PRO A 54 -12.87 0.65 8.98
CA PRO A 54 -13.57 1.90 9.20
C PRO A 54 -14.78 2.04 8.26
N VAL A 55 -15.85 2.58 8.85
CA VAL A 55 -17.22 2.73 8.35
C VAL A 55 -17.76 1.50 7.62
N THR A 56 -18.64 0.74 8.28
CA THR A 56 -19.37 -0.34 7.61
C THR A 56 -20.75 0.16 7.17
N PHE A 57 -20.99 0.27 5.86
CA PHE A 57 -22.35 0.46 5.34
C PHE A 57 -23.11 -0.85 5.37
N ARG A 58 -23.95 -1.04 6.39
CA ARG A 58 -24.88 -2.18 6.43
C ARG A 58 -26.16 -1.83 5.70
N ASN A 59 -26.41 -2.47 4.55
CA ASN A 59 -27.71 -2.44 3.89
C ASN A 59 -28.73 -3.17 4.77
N ALA A 60 -29.48 -2.43 5.59
CA ALA A 60 -30.66 -2.98 6.25
C ALA A 60 -31.73 -3.22 5.18
N ARG A 61 -32.42 -4.36 5.21
CA ARG A 61 -33.50 -4.73 4.27
C ARG A 61 -34.77 -3.84 4.38
N GLY A 62 -34.63 -2.63 4.92
CA GLY A 62 -35.67 -1.64 5.08
C GLY A 62 -35.07 -0.23 5.07
N GLY A 63 -34.62 0.24 3.91
CA GLY A 63 -34.49 1.65 3.53
C GLY A 63 -33.47 2.55 4.26
N ASN A 64 -32.97 2.21 5.44
CA ASN A 64 -32.00 3.04 6.17
C ASN A 64 -30.63 2.37 6.24
N ASN A 65 -29.73 2.81 5.37
CA ASN A 65 -28.30 2.54 5.48
C ASN A 65 -27.74 3.34 6.66
N ARG A 66 -27.72 2.74 7.85
CA ARG A 66 -27.09 3.34 9.03
C ARG A 66 -25.60 3.03 8.96
N ALA A 67 -24.81 4.03 8.57
CA ALA A 67 -23.35 3.96 8.66
C ALA A 67 -22.95 3.87 10.14
N GLU A 68 -22.16 2.86 10.49
CA GLU A 68 -21.65 2.68 11.86
C GLU A 68 -20.15 2.94 11.87
N TYR A 69 -19.72 3.90 12.70
CA TYR A 69 -18.32 4.28 12.83
C TYR A 69 -17.56 3.24 13.64
N HIS A 70 -16.41 2.82 13.10
CA HIS A 70 -15.46 1.93 13.74
C HIS A 70 -14.07 2.58 13.64
N PRO A 71 -13.36 2.82 14.76
CA PRO A 71 -12.06 3.47 14.73
C PRO A 71 -11.00 2.64 14.00
N PHE A 72 -10.08 3.34 13.34
CA PHE A 72 -8.95 2.71 12.66
C PHE A 72 -8.13 1.82 13.61
N PRO A 73 -7.82 0.55 13.26
CA PRO A 73 -7.19 -0.38 14.19
C PRO A 73 -5.81 0.09 14.68
N ARG A 74 -5.62 0.11 16.01
CA ARG A 74 -4.35 0.54 16.63
C ARG A 74 -3.13 -0.28 16.18
N ALA A 75 -3.34 -1.57 15.90
CA ALA A 75 -2.27 -2.45 15.41
C ALA A 75 -1.76 -1.96 14.05
N THR A 76 -2.66 -1.66 13.12
CA THR A 76 -2.35 -1.14 11.79
C THR A 76 -1.60 0.19 11.87
N ILE A 77 -2.06 1.15 12.70
CA ILE A 77 -1.36 2.43 12.91
C ILE A 77 0.08 2.20 13.37
N LYS A 78 0.27 1.27 14.32
CA LYS A 78 1.59 0.94 14.84
C LYS A 78 2.50 0.35 13.76
N GLU A 79 1.97 -0.52 12.90
CA GLU A 79 2.72 -1.11 11.77
C GLU A 79 3.08 -0.06 10.72
N ILE A 80 2.13 0.80 10.33
CA ILE A 80 2.38 1.92 9.42
C ILE A 80 3.45 2.87 10.00
N CYS A 81 3.35 3.24 11.28
CA CYS A 81 4.35 4.09 11.94
C CYS A 81 5.73 3.43 12.00
N LYS A 82 5.78 2.12 12.22
CA LYS A 82 7.03 1.35 12.21
C LYS A 82 7.64 1.33 10.81
N ALA A 83 6.84 1.07 9.77
CA ALA A 83 7.28 1.08 8.39
C ALA A 83 7.78 2.47 7.98
N HIS A 84 7.10 3.54 8.38
CA HIS A 84 7.53 4.92 8.15
C HIS A 84 8.94 5.19 8.73
N LYS A 85 9.19 4.73 9.96
CA LYS A 85 10.48 4.90 10.64
C LYS A 85 11.61 4.09 9.99
N ILE A 86 11.32 2.88 9.50
CA ILE A 86 12.33 1.98 8.94
C ILE A 86 12.65 2.34 7.48
N TYR A 87 11.63 2.57 6.66
CA TYR A 87 11.77 2.71 5.21
C TYR A 87 11.70 4.15 4.73
N GLY A 88 11.31 5.08 5.61
CA GLY A 88 11.10 6.47 5.28
C GLY A 88 9.80 6.71 4.50
N ARG A 89 9.39 7.98 4.47
CA ARG A 89 8.16 8.42 3.80
C ARG A 89 8.11 8.11 2.30
N ASP A 90 9.24 8.25 1.63
CA ASP A 90 9.33 8.09 0.17
C ASP A 90 9.73 6.67 -0.23
N GLY A 91 9.93 5.76 0.74
CA GLY A 91 10.27 4.36 0.50
C GLY A 91 9.12 3.58 -0.17
N PRO A 92 9.38 2.79 -1.23
CA PRO A 92 8.33 2.11 -2.01
C PRO A 92 7.48 1.15 -1.17
N TYR A 93 8.08 0.47 -0.19
CA TYR A 93 7.35 -0.41 0.73
C TYR A 93 6.33 0.36 1.58
N PHE A 94 6.76 1.44 2.24
CA PHE A 94 5.87 2.25 3.06
C PHE A 94 4.77 2.92 2.22
N ARG A 95 5.11 3.43 1.03
CA ARG A 95 4.14 3.97 0.08
C ARG A 95 3.09 2.94 -0.32
N GLY A 96 3.51 1.72 -0.62
CA GLY A 96 2.62 0.61 -0.94
C GLY A 96 1.71 0.23 0.22
N LEU A 97 2.29 0.04 1.41
CA LEU A 97 1.58 -0.29 2.65
C LEU A 97 0.51 0.76 2.98
N LEU A 98 0.90 2.03 3.07
CA LEU A 98 -0.03 3.11 3.43
C LEU A 98 -1.18 3.24 2.43
N LYS A 99 -0.90 3.07 1.13
CA LYS A 99 -1.95 3.08 0.10
C LYS A 99 -2.87 1.87 0.23
N ALA A 100 -2.34 0.68 0.48
CA ALA A 100 -3.15 -0.53 0.62
C ALA A 100 -4.08 -0.43 1.83
N ASP A 101 -3.55 -0.02 2.99
CA ASP A 101 -4.31 0.09 4.24
C ASP A 101 -5.42 1.15 4.17
N LEU A 102 -5.20 2.25 3.44
CA LEU A 102 -6.21 3.29 3.24
C LEU A 102 -7.17 2.99 2.07
N SER A 103 -6.80 2.12 1.13
CA SER A 103 -7.66 1.73 0.00
C SER A 103 -8.66 0.65 0.35
N ALA A 104 -8.36 -0.19 1.33
CA ALA A 104 -9.26 -1.26 1.78
C ALA A 104 -10.51 -0.72 2.51
N GLU A 105 -10.53 0.57 2.84
CA GLU A 105 -11.33 1.11 3.93
C GLU A 105 -11.95 2.48 3.61
N GLU A 106 -13.14 2.74 4.16
CA GLU A 106 -13.83 4.02 4.06
C GLU A 106 -13.41 4.92 5.23
N VAL A 107 -12.21 5.48 5.10
CA VAL A 107 -11.56 6.25 6.17
C VAL A 107 -12.12 7.66 6.26
N VAL A 108 -12.69 8.01 7.42
CA VAL A 108 -13.22 9.36 7.69
C VAL A 108 -12.09 10.38 7.94
N PRO A 109 -12.34 11.68 7.73
CA PRO A 109 -11.34 12.73 7.96
C PRO A 109 -10.65 12.69 9.34
N ALA A 110 -11.37 12.37 10.42
CA ALA A 110 -10.84 12.27 11.76
C ALA A 110 -9.77 11.16 11.89
N ASP A 111 -10.02 9.99 11.31
CA ASP A 111 -9.08 8.86 11.35
C ASP A 111 -7.81 9.19 10.55
N LEU A 112 -7.95 9.86 9.40
CA LEU A 112 -6.80 10.35 8.63
C LEU A 112 -5.97 11.34 9.45
N LYS A 113 -6.62 12.35 10.05
CA LYS A 113 -5.93 13.31 10.93
C LYS A 113 -5.18 12.60 12.05
N TYR A 114 -5.81 11.62 12.69
CA TYR A 114 -5.17 10.84 13.75
C TYR A 114 -3.97 10.04 13.23
N LEU A 115 -4.11 9.32 12.12
CA LEU A 115 -3.02 8.56 11.51
C LEU A 115 -1.83 9.47 11.14
N PHE A 116 -2.09 10.56 10.42
CA PHE A 116 -1.03 11.48 10.00
C PHE A 116 -0.40 12.23 11.17
N SER A 117 -1.13 12.49 12.26
CA SER A 117 -0.54 13.02 13.50
C SER A 117 0.46 12.06 14.15
N CYS A 118 0.30 10.74 13.94
CA CYS A 118 1.25 9.73 14.41
C CYS A 118 2.49 9.61 13.50
N LEU A 119 2.36 9.97 12.23
CA LEU A 119 3.41 9.87 11.21
C LEU A 119 4.32 11.10 11.16
N LEU A 120 3.76 12.27 11.48
CA LEU A 120 4.40 13.58 11.29
C LEU A 120 4.73 14.23 12.63
N ASN A 121 5.77 15.06 12.65
CA ASN A 121 5.96 15.97 13.78
C ASN A 121 4.97 17.15 13.72
N SER A 122 4.89 17.95 14.79
CA SER A 122 3.91 19.05 14.89
C SER A 122 3.95 20.04 13.73
N THR A 123 5.15 20.40 13.25
CA THR A 123 5.31 21.36 12.14
C THR A 123 4.90 20.73 10.81
N GLU A 124 5.37 19.52 10.54
CA GLU A 124 5.00 18.78 9.33
C GLU A 124 3.49 18.52 9.28
N TYR A 125 2.86 18.23 10.42
CA TYR A 125 1.42 18.02 10.50
C TYR A 125 0.64 19.29 10.14
N ILE A 126 1.06 20.47 10.63
CA ILE A 126 0.43 21.75 10.25
C ILE A 126 0.56 22.01 8.74
N LEU A 127 1.75 21.76 8.17
CA LEU A 127 1.98 21.89 6.73
C LEU A 127 1.12 20.92 5.93
N TRP A 128 1.01 19.68 6.40
CA TRP A 128 0.18 18.65 5.79
C TRP A 128 -1.30 19.04 5.79
N VAL A 129 -1.86 19.44 6.94
CA VAL A 129 -3.26 19.89 7.04
C VAL A 129 -3.51 21.06 6.10
N THR A 130 -2.59 22.03 6.05
CA THR A 130 -2.71 23.20 5.16
C THR A 130 -2.74 22.79 3.69
N ALA A 131 -1.80 21.93 3.27
CA ALA A 131 -1.72 21.44 1.90
C ALA A 131 -2.94 20.59 1.53
N TRP A 132 -3.40 19.74 2.44
CA TRP A 132 -4.56 18.87 2.26
C TRP A 132 -5.84 19.68 2.11
N LYS A 133 -6.08 20.67 2.98
CA LYS A 133 -7.24 21.57 2.86
C LYS A 133 -7.28 22.32 1.53
N ARG A 134 -6.13 22.74 1.01
CA ARG A 134 -6.05 23.35 -0.31
C ARG A 134 -6.50 22.38 -1.41
N LEU A 135 -6.03 21.13 -1.38
CA LEU A 135 -6.45 20.11 -2.36
C LEU A 135 -7.95 19.78 -2.24
N LEU A 136 -8.50 19.73 -1.03
CA LEU A 136 -9.94 19.57 -0.81
C LEU A 136 -10.74 20.74 -1.38
N GLN A 137 -10.27 21.98 -1.19
CA GLN A 137 -10.89 23.17 -1.74
C GLN A 137 -10.88 23.17 -3.28
N GLU A 138 -9.80 22.69 -3.91
CA GLU A 138 -9.70 22.52 -5.36
C GLU A 138 -10.64 21.42 -5.89
N ALA A 139 -10.84 20.34 -5.13
CA ALA A 139 -11.70 19.22 -5.51
C ALA A 139 -13.20 19.50 -5.27
N LEU A 140 -13.55 20.38 -4.33
CA LEU A 140 -14.91 20.64 -3.89
C LEU A 140 -15.87 21.03 -5.05
N PRO A 141 -15.54 21.94 -5.99
CA PRO A 141 -16.42 22.24 -7.12
C PRO A 141 -16.75 21.00 -7.97
N GLY A 142 -15.78 20.10 -8.16
CA GLY A 142 -15.99 18.84 -8.87
C GLY A 142 -17.00 17.94 -8.15
N LEU A 143 -16.88 17.81 -6.83
CA LEU A 143 -17.82 17.05 -6.00
C LEU A 143 -19.23 17.67 -6.01
N LEU A 144 -19.36 18.99 -5.99
CA LEU A 144 -20.66 19.66 -6.01
C LEU A 144 -21.39 19.56 -7.37
N ASN A 145 -20.66 19.33 -8.46
CA ASN A 145 -21.24 19.15 -9.79
C ASN A 145 -21.84 17.76 -10.01
N HIS A 146 -21.55 16.79 -9.14
CA HIS A 146 -22.04 15.41 -9.26
C HIS A 146 -23.20 15.13 -8.30
N VAL A 147 -24.28 14.53 -8.83
CA VAL A 147 -25.53 14.29 -8.08
C VAL A 147 -25.33 13.41 -6.85
N ASN A 148 -24.39 12.48 -6.89
CA ASN A 148 -24.12 11.50 -5.82
C ASN A 148 -23.18 12.03 -4.72
N THR A 149 -22.58 13.22 -4.90
CA THR A 149 -21.57 13.78 -3.98
C THR A 149 -21.89 15.18 -3.52
N ARG A 150 -22.83 15.89 -4.17
CA ARG A 150 -23.20 17.26 -3.83
C ARG A 150 -23.87 17.45 -2.46
N VAL A 151 -24.45 16.38 -1.92
CA VAL A 151 -25.10 16.37 -0.61
C VAL A 151 -24.64 15.18 0.23
N ASP A 152 -24.71 15.33 1.55
CA ASP A 152 -24.49 14.25 2.50
C ASP A 152 -25.70 13.29 2.59
N ALA A 153 -25.57 12.26 3.43
CA ALA A 153 -26.63 11.28 3.66
C ALA A 153 -27.94 11.88 4.25
N GLN A 154 -27.91 13.10 4.78
CA GLN A 154 -29.08 13.82 5.29
C GLN A 154 -29.63 14.85 4.28
N GLY A 155 -29.00 14.99 3.12
CA GLY A 155 -29.41 15.94 2.09
C GLY A 155 -28.87 17.36 2.29
N ASN A 156 -27.92 17.58 3.21
CA ASN A 156 -27.27 18.87 3.36
C ASN A 156 -26.19 19.04 2.30
N PRO A 157 -25.98 20.25 1.75
CA PRO A 157 -24.88 20.53 0.83
C PRO A 157 -23.52 20.20 1.44
N LEU A 158 -22.66 19.56 0.65
CA LEU A 158 -21.29 19.26 1.07
C LEU A 158 -20.48 20.56 1.20
N THR A 159 -19.71 20.69 2.29
CA THR A 159 -18.85 21.86 2.53
C THR A 159 -17.39 21.44 2.70
N LEU A 160 -16.47 22.41 2.62
CA LEU A 160 -15.06 22.16 2.91
C LEU A 160 -14.87 21.64 4.35
N ASP A 161 -15.56 22.24 5.32
CA ASP A 161 -15.48 21.83 6.73
C ASP A 161 -15.95 20.38 6.92
N HIS A 162 -16.93 19.94 6.11
CA HIS A 162 -17.38 18.55 6.12
C HIS A 162 -16.28 17.61 5.63
N LEU A 163 -15.68 17.90 4.48
CA LEU A 163 -14.59 17.11 3.90
C LEU A 163 -13.31 17.13 4.74
N ALA A 164 -13.05 18.24 5.42
CA ALA A 164 -11.89 18.41 6.27
C ALA A 164 -12.14 17.92 7.71
N GLY A 165 -13.37 17.54 8.09
CA GLY A 165 -13.71 17.18 9.48
C GLY A 165 -13.44 18.32 10.46
N GLU A 166 -13.97 19.50 10.20
CA GLU A 166 -13.81 20.71 11.00
C GLU A 166 -15.17 21.24 11.51
N GLY A 167 -15.11 22.12 12.52
CA GLY A 167 -16.30 22.70 13.13
C GLY A 167 -17.19 21.62 13.76
N GLN A 168 -18.46 21.59 13.36
CA GLN A 168 -19.43 20.59 13.83
C GLN A 168 -19.13 19.16 13.36
N TRP A 169 -18.21 18.98 12.41
CA TRP A 169 -17.79 17.68 11.89
C TRP A 169 -16.46 17.22 12.49
N ALA A 170 -16.06 17.74 13.65
CA ALA A 170 -14.78 17.41 14.27
C ALA A 170 -14.70 15.94 14.71
N GLU A 171 -15.80 15.39 15.22
CA GLU A 171 -15.87 14.02 15.69
C GLU A 171 -16.15 13.04 14.55
N ALA A 172 -15.55 11.86 14.63
CA ALA A 172 -15.66 10.83 13.59
C ALA A 172 -17.11 10.33 13.40
N THR A 173 -17.91 10.34 14.47
CA THR A 173 -19.32 9.95 14.43
C THR A 173 -20.18 10.90 13.62
N ASP A 174 -19.78 12.18 13.52
CA ASP A 174 -20.49 13.17 12.72
C ASP A 174 -20.10 13.05 11.24
N GLN A 175 -18.93 12.46 10.93
CA GLN A 175 -18.40 12.33 9.57
C GLN A 175 -18.92 11.12 8.79
N VAL A 176 -19.62 10.17 9.44
CA VAL A 176 -20.16 8.96 8.78
C VAL A 176 -21.21 9.26 7.72
N VAL A 177 -21.67 10.50 7.68
CA VAL A 177 -22.69 10.98 6.76
C VAL A 177 -22.11 11.44 5.42
N ILE A 178 -20.78 11.57 5.33
CA ILE A 178 -20.06 11.89 4.11
C ILE A 178 -20.27 10.75 3.10
N PRO A 179 -20.67 11.04 1.85
CA PRO A 179 -20.80 10.02 0.82
C PRO A 179 -19.48 9.29 0.57
N VAL A 180 -19.53 7.98 0.32
CA VAL A 180 -18.34 7.13 0.08
C VAL A 180 -17.43 7.69 -1.02
N GLN A 181 -18.01 8.20 -2.11
CA GLN A 181 -17.25 8.79 -3.20
C GLN A 181 -16.50 10.06 -2.76
N CYS A 182 -17.05 10.82 -1.80
CA CYS A 182 -16.36 11.93 -1.19
C CYS A 182 -15.22 11.45 -0.27
N LEU A 183 -15.43 10.36 0.49
CA LEU A 183 -14.37 9.75 1.32
C LEU A 183 -13.16 9.29 0.48
N HIS A 184 -13.38 8.79 -0.74
CA HIS A 184 -12.29 8.49 -1.67
C HIS A 184 -11.47 9.73 -2.02
N VAL A 185 -12.12 10.85 -2.34
CA VAL A 185 -11.43 12.12 -2.64
C VAL A 185 -10.70 12.65 -1.40
N VAL A 186 -11.31 12.56 -0.23
CA VAL A 186 -10.72 12.92 1.07
C VAL A 186 -9.42 12.15 1.30
N ARG A 187 -9.44 10.83 1.12
CA ARG A 187 -8.26 9.96 1.23
C ARG A 187 -7.20 10.28 0.17
N ASP A 188 -7.59 10.40 -1.09
CA ASP A 188 -6.65 10.58 -2.20
C ASP A 188 -5.93 11.92 -2.12
N THR A 189 -6.64 12.98 -1.73
CA THR A 189 -6.06 14.30 -1.47
C THR A 189 -5.16 14.29 -0.24
N ALA A 190 -5.50 13.53 0.81
CA ALA A 190 -4.67 13.36 2.01
C ALA A 190 -3.33 12.70 1.69
N LEU A 191 -3.37 11.59 0.94
CA LEU A 191 -2.20 10.87 0.43
C LEU A 191 -1.35 11.75 -0.48
N THR A 192 -2.00 12.49 -1.39
CA THR A 192 -1.33 13.42 -2.30
C THR A 192 -0.61 14.50 -1.50
N ALA A 193 -1.28 15.17 -0.56
CA ALA A 193 -0.66 16.15 0.32
C ALA A 193 0.56 15.58 1.06
N PHE A 194 0.41 14.39 1.65
CA PHE A 194 1.46 13.76 2.45
C PHE A 194 2.74 13.46 1.66
N PHE A 195 2.57 12.88 0.46
CA PHE A 195 3.70 12.53 -0.40
C PHE A 195 4.26 13.72 -1.19
N SER A 196 3.50 14.80 -1.36
CA SER A 196 3.98 16.03 -2.00
C SER A 196 4.66 17.00 -1.05
N MET A 197 4.57 16.82 0.28
CA MET A 197 5.32 17.66 1.21
C MET A 197 6.82 17.52 0.97
N GLN A 198 7.57 18.61 0.84
CA GLN A 198 9.02 18.56 0.83
C GLN A 198 9.50 18.56 2.30
N THR A 199 9.91 17.42 2.88
CA THR A 199 10.37 17.37 4.29
C THR A 199 11.86 17.66 4.46
N GLN A 200 12.60 17.80 3.37
CA GLN A 200 14.01 18.19 3.43
C GLN A 200 14.09 19.71 3.30
N GLY A 201 14.93 20.33 4.13
CA GLY A 201 15.27 21.76 4.12
C GLY A 201 15.71 22.26 2.74
N PRO A 202 16.12 23.54 2.59
CA PRO A 202 16.19 24.24 1.30
C PRO A 202 16.67 23.32 0.19
N ALA A 203 15.73 22.93 -0.69
CA ALA A 203 15.96 21.89 -1.67
C ALA A 203 17.27 22.20 -2.39
N ILE A 204 18.27 21.32 -2.27
CA ILE A 204 19.50 21.47 -3.05
C ILE A 204 19.02 21.55 -4.49
N SER A 205 19.27 22.70 -5.13
CA SER A 205 18.84 22.91 -6.51
C SER A 205 19.30 21.71 -7.34
N TYR A 206 18.42 21.12 -8.14
CA TYR A 206 18.77 19.95 -8.94
C TYR A 206 20.05 20.18 -9.76
N SER A 207 20.28 21.44 -10.19
CA SER A 207 21.49 21.89 -10.89
C SER A 207 22.81 21.67 -10.13
N LYS A 208 22.76 21.62 -8.80
CA LYS A 208 23.92 21.46 -7.91
C LYS A 208 24.21 20.01 -7.53
N ILE A 209 23.32 19.07 -7.89
CA ILE A 209 23.52 17.65 -7.58
C ILE A 209 24.59 17.08 -8.51
N ARG A 210 25.67 16.58 -7.90
CA ARG A 210 26.78 15.91 -8.60
C ARG A 210 26.92 14.47 -8.12
N GLN A 211 27.41 13.62 -9.02
CA GLN A 211 27.76 12.24 -8.68
C GLN A 211 28.99 12.25 -7.78
N GLY A 212 28.93 11.54 -6.67
CA GLY A 212 30.09 11.32 -5.80
C GLY A 212 31.20 10.50 -6.49
N GLN A 213 32.43 10.59 -5.97
CA GLN A 213 33.56 9.81 -6.50
C GLN A 213 33.37 8.30 -6.34
N SER A 214 32.60 7.88 -5.33
CA SER A 214 32.29 6.47 -5.05
C SER A 214 30.80 6.14 -5.17
N GLU A 215 29.98 7.10 -5.65
CA GLU A 215 28.54 6.90 -5.84
C GLU A 215 28.29 6.23 -7.19
N SER A 216 27.43 5.20 -7.21
CA SER A 216 27.02 4.58 -8.46
C SER A 216 26.25 5.56 -9.34
N PHE A 217 26.28 5.37 -10.65
CA PHE A 217 25.54 6.23 -11.57
C PHE A 217 24.02 6.16 -11.30
N THR A 218 23.52 4.97 -10.98
CA THR A 218 22.09 4.75 -10.69
C THR A 218 21.63 5.48 -9.42
N ASP A 219 22.42 5.45 -8.34
CA ASP A 219 22.06 6.15 -7.09
C ASP A 219 22.08 7.67 -7.29
N PHE A 220 23.05 8.17 -8.07
CA PHE A 220 23.13 9.57 -8.46
C PHE A 220 21.91 10.01 -9.29
N VAL A 221 21.54 9.23 -10.32
CA VAL A 221 20.38 9.51 -11.17
C VAL A 221 19.09 9.47 -10.36
N GLU A 222 18.95 8.53 -9.44
CA GLU A 222 17.79 8.45 -8.55
C GLU A 222 17.66 9.71 -7.67
N ARG A 223 18.77 10.14 -7.08
CA ARG A 223 18.81 11.37 -6.25
C ARG A 223 18.52 12.63 -7.06
N LEU A 224 19.05 12.72 -8.28
CA LEU A 224 18.81 13.82 -9.21
C LEU A 224 17.35 13.85 -9.69
N SER A 225 16.79 12.70 -10.07
CA SER A 225 15.40 12.53 -10.49
C SER A 225 14.43 13.01 -9.41
N ARG A 226 14.61 12.57 -8.16
CA ARG A 226 13.80 13.03 -7.01
C ARG A 226 13.85 14.55 -6.82
N ALA A 227 15.00 15.17 -7.02
CA ALA A 227 15.14 16.63 -6.90
C ALA A 227 14.49 17.40 -8.06
N ILE A 228 14.51 16.84 -9.27
CA ILE A 228 13.85 17.41 -10.45
C ILE A 228 12.33 17.30 -10.30
N GLU A 229 11.81 16.14 -9.90
CA GLU A 229 10.37 15.94 -9.64
C GLU A 229 9.83 16.93 -8.60
N ALA A 230 10.63 17.21 -7.57
CA ALA A 230 10.32 18.16 -6.52
C ALA A 230 10.29 19.62 -6.98
N GLN A 231 11.20 20.02 -7.89
CA GLN A 231 11.41 21.43 -8.26
C GLN A 231 10.76 21.81 -9.59
N VAL A 232 10.49 20.85 -10.46
CA VAL A 232 9.98 21.05 -11.82
C VAL A 232 8.59 20.45 -11.93
N LYS A 233 7.57 21.29 -12.16
CA LYS A 233 6.17 20.84 -12.29
C LYS A 233 5.83 20.24 -13.66
N ASN A 234 6.51 20.67 -14.71
CA ASN A 234 6.26 20.20 -16.08
C ASN A 234 6.94 18.85 -16.30
N GLU A 235 6.15 17.79 -16.45
CA GLU A 235 6.65 16.41 -16.63
C GLU A 235 7.53 16.24 -17.87
N MET A 236 7.15 16.83 -19.00
CA MET A 236 7.93 16.78 -20.25
C MET A 236 9.30 17.44 -20.09
N ALA A 237 9.41 18.48 -19.24
CA ALA A 237 10.68 19.12 -18.95
C ALA A 237 11.57 18.26 -18.02
N ARG A 238 10.99 17.40 -17.18
CA ARG A 238 11.76 16.59 -16.21
C ARG A 238 12.72 15.64 -16.91
N GLU A 239 12.27 14.95 -17.96
CA GLU A 239 13.08 13.97 -18.69
C GLU A 239 14.27 14.64 -19.39
N HIS A 240 14.03 15.78 -20.04
CA HIS A 240 15.10 16.54 -20.70
C HIS A 240 16.12 17.06 -19.68
N ILE A 241 15.65 17.67 -18.58
CA ILE A 241 16.53 18.20 -17.53
C ILE A 241 17.31 17.07 -16.86
N LEU A 242 16.68 15.91 -16.61
CA LEU A 242 17.35 14.75 -16.02
C LEU A 242 18.49 14.28 -16.90
N SER A 243 18.25 14.13 -18.20
CA SER A 243 19.25 13.65 -19.16
C SER A 243 20.43 14.63 -19.26
N GLU A 244 20.15 15.93 -19.38
CA GLU A 244 21.17 16.98 -19.52
C GLU A 244 22.04 17.10 -18.26
N ILE A 245 21.42 17.12 -17.07
CA ILE A 245 22.13 17.27 -15.81
C ILE A 245 22.84 15.97 -15.42
N ALA A 246 22.26 14.80 -15.68
CA ALA A 246 22.91 13.52 -15.40
C ALA A 246 24.23 13.40 -16.19
N PHE A 247 24.24 13.79 -17.46
CA PHE A 247 25.46 13.80 -18.26
C PHE A 247 26.48 14.83 -17.76
N SER A 248 26.04 16.07 -17.53
CA SER A 248 26.92 17.18 -17.14
C SER A 248 27.53 17.01 -15.74
N ASN A 249 26.83 16.33 -14.83
CA ASN A 249 27.21 16.22 -13.42
C ASN A 249 27.63 14.80 -12.98
N ALA A 250 27.67 13.83 -13.91
CA ALA A 250 28.33 12.54 -13.69
C ALA A 250 29.82 12.71 -13.37
N ASN A 251 30.41 11.73 -12.70
CA ASN A 251 31.85 11.70 -12.45
C ASN A 251 32.61 11.27 -13.73
N ASP A 252 33.92 11.49 -13.76
CA ASP A 252 34.71 11.26 -14.97
C ASP A 252 34.75 9.79 -15.37
N LEU A 253 34.70 8.87 -14.40
CA LEU A 253 34.65 7.42 -14.67
C LEU A 253 33.37 7.01 -15.40
N CYS A 254 32.23 7.60 -15.03
CA CYS A 254 30.95 7.35 -15.70
C CYS A 254 30.83 8.10 -17.02
N ARG A 255 31.39 9.32 -17.13
CA ARG A 255 31.42 10.05 -18.42
C ARG A 255 32.22 9.32 -19.50
N LEU A 256 33.24 8.54 -19.13
CA LEU A 256 34.02 7.74 -20.06
C LEU A 256 33.27 6.51 -20.63
N GLN A 257 32.07 6.22 -20.13
CA GLN A 257 31.23 5.09 -20.57
C GLN A 257 30.08 5.50 -21.49
N PHE A 258 29.92 6.80 -21.77
CA PHE A 258 28.93 7.37 -22.70
C PHE A 258 29.63 8.06 -23.88
#